data_AF-A0A9D8IBC7-F1
#
_entry.id   AF-A0A9D8IBC7-F1
#
_cell.length_a   1.000
_cell.length_b   1.000
_cell.length_c   1.000
_cell.angle_alpha   90.00
_cell.angle_beta   90.00
_cell.angle_gamma   90.00
#
_symmetry.space_group_name_H-M   'P 1'
#
loop_
_entity.id
_entity.type
_entity.pdbx_description
1 polymer ?
#
loop_
_entity_poly.entity_id
_entity_poly.type
_entity_poly.pdbx_seq_one_letter_code
_entity_poly.pdbx_strand_id
1 'polypeptide(L)'
;MYKNKKKYSLLLFAIATIGIFATAYYRSGNAEEHVQHSHTKSETKKKATENKSISFTNDILPLFVEPQKRGNEESITCVKCHFTSLTIESNGIPENSFAEFSMGSYADIIGGADAGTEPIIDTEDVDLSLLLQRLEGKGDDMEAGDARMPYGGPFFKKNKVEKIRKWIEQGAVDDTPTPDFDRDVLPLLTKSVNGSIACSLCHYNNNDATSKERSHSQACMDLTSWEGIISGADGTEHEELVDLENPSNSLLIKRLRGQVTEEELENDHRMPYGGPYFSEYEIQKIERWIANGAKGPHGEDPGAADTSDAGVCPEGSGSGSGSGSGSGS
;
A
#
# COMPACT_ATOMS: atom_id res chain seq x y z
N MET A 1 -4.26 -53.10 -10.32
CA MET A 1 -5.71 -52.92 -10.03
C MET A 1 -5.82 -51.52 -9.41
N TYR A 2 -6.49 -50.50 -9.92
CA TYR A 2 -7.72 -50.40 -10.70
C TYR A 2 -7.60 -49.18 -11.63
N LYS A 3 -8.11 -49.29 -12.86
CA LYS A 3 -8.18 -48.22 -13.87
C LYS A 3 -9.33 -47.26 -13.54
N ASN A 4 -9.20 -45.98 -13.87
CA ASN A 4 -10.37 -45.18 -14.27
C ASN A 4 -10.00 -44.15 -15.36
N LYS A 5 -10.42 -44.47 -16.59
CA LYS A 5 -10.50 -43.56 -17.73
C LYS A 5 -11.91 -42.96 -17.73
N LYS A 6 -12.04 -41.63 -17.73
CA LYS A 6 -13.28 -40.97 -18.18
C LYS A 6 -12.97 -40.09 -19.39
N LYS A 7 -13.84 -40.24 -20.38
CA LYS A 7 -13.80 -39.71 -21.72
C LYS A 7 -14.38 -38.29 -21.71
N TYR A 8 -13.70 -37.32 -22.32
CA TYR A 8 -14.28 -36.02 -22.63
C TYR A 8 -14.93 -36.08 -24.01
N SER A 9 -16.23 -35.75 -24.06
CA SER A 9 -17.01 -35.58 -25.28
C SER A 9 -17.03 -34.10 -25.63
N LEU A 10 -16.36 -33.73 -26.71
CA LEU A 10 -16.45 -32.40 -27.33
C LEU A 10 -17.83 -32.25 -27.97
N LEU A 11 -18.56 -31.19 -27.62
CA LEU A 11 -19.80 -30.81 -28.27
C LEU A 11 -19.63 -29.37 -28.78
N LEU A 12 -19.33 -29.26 -30.08
CA LEU A 12 -19.28 -28.02 -30.85
C LEU A 12 -20.71 -27.65 -31.25
N PHE A 13 -21.17 -26.48 -30.83
CA PHE A 13 -22.34 -25.84 -31.43
C PHE A 13 -21.90 -24.61 -32.23
N ALA A 14 -22.06 -24.72 -33.55
CA ALA A 14 -21.97 -23.61 -34.48
C ALA A 14 -23.31 -22.85 -34.47
N ILE A 15 -23.28 -21.53 -34.35
CA ILE A 15 -24.43 -20.67 -34.62
C ILE A 15 -24.08 -19.79 -35.81
N ALA A 16 -24.82 -20.02 -36.90
CA ALA A 16 -24.75 -19.27 -38.13
C ALA A 16 -25.56 -17.97 -38.01
N THR A 17 -24.94 -16.85 -38.37
CA THR A 17 -25.58 -15.56 -38.56
C THR A 17 -26.26 -15.50 -39.94
N ILE A 18 -27.55 -15.20 -39.97
CA ILE A 18 -28.27 -14.72 -41.15
C ILE A 18 -28.98 -13.43 -40.75
N GLY A 19 -28.58 -12.32 -41.37
CA GLY A 19 -29.39 -11.10 -41.41
C GLY A 19 -30.35 -11.15 -42.59
N ILE A 20 -31.45 -10.39 -42.53
CA ILE A 20 -32.03 -9.60 -43.62
C ILE A 20 -33.12 -8.66 -43.05
N PHE A 21 -33.06 -7.43 -43.56
CA PHE A 21 -33.97 -6.28 -43.53
C PHE A 21 -35.47 -6.57 -43.52
N ALA A 22 -36.28 -5.69 -42.89
CA ALA A 22 -37.08 -4.69 -43.62
C ALA A 22 -38.11 -3.92 -42.75
N THR A 23 -38.11 -2.60 -42.99
CA THR A 23 -39.25 -1.66 -43.09
C THR A 23 -40.11 -1.28 -41.88
N ALA A 24 -40.02 0.02 -41.62
CA ALA A 24 -40.98 0.90 -40.97
C ALA A 24 -42.46 0.64 -41.29
N TYR A 25 -43.30 0.80 -40.27
CA TYR A 25 -44.69 1.23 -40.41
C TYR A 25 -44.96 2.38 -39.43
N TYR A 26 -45.22 3.55 -40.01
CA TYR A 26 -45.88 4.68 -39.35
C TYR A 26 -47.37 4.37 -39.25
N ARG A 27 -47.98 4.42 -38.06
CA ARG A 27 -49.37 4.90 -37.92
C ARG A 27 -49.74 5.35 -36.51
N SER A 28 -50.15 6.60 -36.47
CA SER A 28 -50.86 7.41 -35.47
C SER A 28 -51.88 6.74 -34.54
N GLY A 29 -51.83 7.15 -33.26
CA GLY A 29 -52.94 7.79 -32.52
C GLY A 29 -53.95 6.91 -31.80
N ASN A 30 -53.94 6.89 -30.45
CA ASN A 30 -54.80 7.71 -29.57
C ASN A 30 -54.62 7.35 -28.08
N ALA A 31 -54.88 8.34 -27.22
CA ALA A 31 -54.94 8.30 -25.74
C ALA A 31 -56.02 7.31 -25.23
N GLU A 32 -56.13 6.83 -23.97
CA GLU A 32 -55.80 7.23 -22.58
C GLU A 32 -55.34 5.92 -21.85
N GLU A 33 -54.62 5.90 -20.72
CA GLU A 33 -55.10 6.24 -19.38
C GLU A 33 -53.93 6.19 -18.38
N HIS A 34 -54.05 7.01 -17.34
CA HIS A 34 -53.09 7.33 -16.29
C HIS A 34 -52.59 6.14 -15.46
N VAL A 35 -51.30 6.12 -15.11
CA VAL A 35 -50.84 6.18 -13.70
C VAL A 35 -49.53 6.97 -13.65
N GLN A 36 -49.62 8.23 -13.21
CA GLN A 36 -48.48 9.01 -12.74
C GLN A 36 -48.16 8.58 -11.30
N HIS A 37 -46.97 8.03 -11.06
CA HIS A 37 -46.33 8.17 -9.76
C HIS A 37 -45.29 9.29 -9.84
N SER A 38 -45.71 10.46 -9.40
CA SER A 38 -44.84 11.59 -9.12
C SER A 38 -43.96 11.28 -7.90
N HIS A 39 -42.66 11.09 -8.10
CA HIS A 39 -41.69 11.39 -7.05
C HIS A 39 -41.48 12.90 -7.02
N THR A 40 -42.22 13.54 -6.13
CA THR A 40 -42.03 14.93 -5.73
C THR A 40 -40.60 15.13 -5.25
N LYS A 41 -39.82 15.90 -6.03
CA LYS A 41 -38.61 16.56 -5.54
C LYS A 41 -39.02 17.50 -4.41
N SER A 42 -38.80 17.07 -3.17
CA SER A 42 -38.84 17.95 -2.01
C SER A 42 -37.62 18.86 -2.07
N GLU A 43 -37.79 20.06 -2.64
CA GLU A 43 -36.88 21.17 -2.45
C GLU A 43 -37.01 21.66 -1.00
N THR A 44 -36.30 21.01 -0.09
CA THR A 44 -36.05 21.59 1.23
C THR A 44 -34.81 22.45 1.11
N LYS A 45 -34.98 23.77 1.11
CA LYS A 45 -33.90 24.76 1.30
C LYS A 45 -33.18 24.45 2.62
N LYS A 46 -32.13 23.63 2.57
CA LYS A 46 -31.14 23.55 3.66
C LYS A 46 -30.33 24.84 3.62
N LYS A 47 -30.46 25.62 4.69
CA LYS A 47 -29.57 26.72 5.06
C LYS A 47 -28.14 26.19 4.95
N ALA A 48 -27.33 26.76 4.05
CA ALA A 48 -25.92 26.43 3.90
C ALA A 48 -25.18 26.85 5.18
N THR A 49 -25.17 25.97 6.18
CA THR A 49 -24.09 25.92 7.16
C THR A 49 -22.84 25.60 6.36
N GLU A 50 -21.82 26.46 6.40
CA GLU A 50 -20.47 26.17 5.88
C GLU A 50 -20.11 24.75 6.29
N ASN A 51 -20.19 23.85 5.33
CA ASN A 51 -20.12 22.44 5.61
C ASN A 51 -18.64 22.15 5.75
N LYS A 52 -18.11 22.17 6.98
CA LYS A 52 -16.68 21.96 7.25
C LYS A 52 -16.18 20.77 6.43
N SER A 53 -15.22 21.04 5.55
CA SER A 53 -14.54 20.05 4.72
C SER A 53 -13.81 19.05 5.63
N ILE A 54 -13.89 17.78 5.28
CA ILE A 54 -13.21 16.69 5.99
C ILE A 54 -11.85 16.48 5.36
N SER A 55 -10.80 16.58 6.18
CA SER A 55 -9.42 16.39 5.76
C SER A 55 -9.10 14.90 5.68
N PHE A 56 -8.59 14.39 4.56
CA PHE A 56 -8.16 13.00 4.50
C PHE A 56 -7.04 12.75 5.53
N THR A 57 -6.01 13.59 5.50
CA THR A 57 -4.81 13.50 6.32
C THR A 57 -5.10 13.56 7.81
N ASN A 58 -5.97 14.48 8.23
CA ASN A 58 -6.17 14.77 9.65
C ASN A 58 -7.41 14.10 10.24
N ASP A 59 -8.46 13.86 9.45
CA ASP A 59 -9.73 13.33 9.95
C ASP A 59 -9.97 11.87 9.58
N ILE A 60 -9.43 11.38 8.46
CA ILE A 60 -9.73 10.05 7.91
C ILE A 60 -8.59 9.08 8.15
N LEU A 61 -7.38 9.39 7.69
CA LEU A 61 -6.24 8.49 7.77
C LEU A 61 -5.94 7.97 9.20
N PRO A 62 -5.97 8.81 10.26
CA PRO A 62 -5.77 8.34 11.64
C PRO A 62 -6.77 7.28 12.09
N LEU A 63 -7.94 7.19 11.46
CA LEU A 63 -8.93 6.17 11.77
C LEU A 63 -8.46 4.76 11.38
N PHE A 64 -7.55 4.64 10.42
CA PHE A 64 -7.04 3.38 9.90
C PHE A 64 -5.67 3.00 10.46
N VAL A 65 -4.81 4.00 10.71
CA VAL A 65 -3.41 3.77 11.12
C VAL A 65 -3.19 3.82 12.64
N GLU A 66 -4.10 4.42 13.40
CA GLU A 66 -3.96 4.52 14.85
C GLU A 66 -4.91 3.57 15.60
N PRO A 67 -4.47 2.98 16.73
CA PRO A 67 -5.33 2.15 17.55
C PRO A 67 -6.45 2.98 18.17
N GLN A 68 -7.67 2.46 18.11
CA GLN A 68 -8.84 3.17 18.63
C GLN A 68 -9.11 2.71 20.06
N LYS A 69 -9.01 3.64 21.02
CA LYS A 69 -9.25 3.36 22.45
C LYS A 69 -10.73 3.31 22.79
N ARG A 70 -11.14 2.26 23.50
CA ARG A 70 -12.46 2.13 24.15
C ARG A 70 -12.29 1.61 25.57
N GLY A 71 -12.23 2.53 26.54
CA GLY A 71 -11.90 2.16 27.92
C GLY A 71 -10.44 1.71 28.01
N ASN A 72 -10.21 0.49 28.50
CA ASN A 72 -8.87 -0.11 28.60
C ASN A 72 -8.49 -0.97 27.40
N GLU A 73 -9.38 -1.10 26.39
CA GLU A 73 -9.14 -1.88 25.19
C GLU A 73 -8.70 -0.97 24.03
N GLU A 74 -7.70 -1.42 23.29
CA GLU A 74 -7.24 -0.82 22.03
C GLU A 74 -7.66 -1.70 20.87
N SER A 75 -8.20 -1.11 19.81
CA SER A 75 -8.51 -1.85 18.59
C SER A 75 -7.24 -2.24 17.86
N ILE A 76 -7.28 -3.38 17.15
CA ILE A 76 -6.35 -3.65 16.07
C ILE A 76 -6.50 -2.54 15.02
N THR A 77 -5.38 -2.02 14.53
CA THR A 77 -5.34 -1.03 13.45
C THR A 77 -5.63 -1.69 12.10
N CYS A 78 -6.31 -0.98 11.19
CA CYS A 78 -6.68 -1.53 9.89
C CYS A 78 -5.44 -1.94 9.09
N VAL A 79 -4.40 -1.10 9.14
CA VAL A 79 -3.10 -1.36 8.49
C VAL A 79 -2.32 -2.52 9.07
N LYS A 80 -2.75 -3.15 10.17
CA LYS A 80 -2.13 -4.40 10.62
C LYS A 80 -2.47 -5.57 9.69
N CYS A 81 -3.65 -5.53 9.08
CA CYS A 81 -4.18 -6.59 8.23
C CYS A 81 -4.27 -6.16 6.76
N HIS A 82 -4.31 -4.84 6.51
CA HIS A 82 -4.40 -4.23 5.18
C HIS A 82 -3.20 -3.31 4.91
N PHE A 83 -2.04 -3.90 4.60
CA PHE A 83 -0.75 -3.21 4.58
C PHE A 83 -0.02 -3.18 3.23
N THR A 84 -0.42 -4.03 2.29
CA THR A 84 0.17 -4.05 0.94
C THR A 84 -0.89 -4.47 -0.06
N SER A 85 -0.82 -3.89 -1.26
CA SER A 85 -1.64 -4.30 -2.42
C SER A 85 -0.95 -5.34 -3.30
N LEU A 86 0.28 -5.72 -2.97
CA LEU A 86 1.02 -6.72 -3.72
C LEU A 86 0.48 -8.13 -3.46
N THR A 87 0.50 -8.97 -4.48
CA THR A 87 0.08 -10.38 -4.46
C THR A 87 1.19 -11.28 -3.90
N ILE A 88 0.89 -12.54 -3.52
CA ILE A 88 1.92 -13.51 -3.08
C ILE A 88 3.00 -13.67 -4.17
N GLU A 89 2.58 -13.76 -5.44
CA GLU A 89 3.48 -13.94 -6.58
C GLU A 89 4.39 -12.73 -6.82
N SER A 90 3.95 -11.52 -6.43
CA SER A 90 4.73 -10.29 -6.58
C SER A 90 5.48 -9.86 -5.31
N ASN A 91 5.11 -10.40 -4.14
CA ASN A 91 5.75 -10.12 -2.86
C ASN A 91 6.88 -11.09 -2.50
N GLY A 92 6.84 -12.34 -2.98
CA GLY A 92 7.79 -13.37 -2.57
C GLY A 92 7.67 -13.83 -1.10
N ILE A 93 6.61 -13.44 -0.37
CA ILE A 93 6.40 -13.77 1.05
C ILE A 93 5.24 -14.77 1.21
N PRO A 94 5.28 -15.69 2.21
CA PRO A 94 4.18 -16.59 2.52
C PRO A 94 2.91 -15.98 3.15
N GLU A 95 2.89 -14.69 3.54
CA GLU A 95 1.73 -14.05 4.16
C GLU A 95 1.31 -12.77 3.41
N ASN A 96 0.12 -12.80 2.84
CA ASN A 96 -0.49 -11.66 2.15
C ASN A 96 -1.25 -10.75 3.11
N SER A 97 -1.28 -9.46 2.78
CA SER A 97 -2.33 -8.56 3.25
C SER A 97 -3.71 -9.13 2.91
N PHE A 98 -4.69 -9.00 3.81
CA PHE A 98 -6.04 -9.48 3.53
C PHE A 98 -6.62 -8.72 2.33
N ALA A 99 -7.12 -9.49 1.36
CA ALA A 99 -7.66 -9.00 0.10
C ALA A 99 -6.67 -8.16 -0.71
N GLU A 100 -5.36 -8.39 -0.56
CA GLU A 100 -4.31 -7.69 -1.34
C GLU A 100 -4.57 -6.18 -1.37
N PHE A 101 -4.83 -5.64 -0.18
CA PHE A 101 -5.35 -4.30 0.04
C PHE A 101 -4.49 -3.55 1.04
N SER A 102 -4.24 -2.26 0.80
CA SER A 102 -3.51 -1.37 1.70
C SER A 102 -4.38 -0.20 2.15
N MET A 103 -4.24 0.23 3.41
CA MET A 103 -5.03 1.33 4.00
C MET A 103 -4.21 2.46 4.62
N GLY A 104 -2.90 2.47 4.44
CA GLY A 104 -2.05 3.47 5.11
C GLY A 104 -1.99 4.83 4.40
N SER A 105 -2.50 4.94 3.18
CA SER A 105 -2.43 6.17 2.38
C SER A 105 -3.69 6.38 1.54
N TYR A 106 -3.82 7.60 1.03
CA TYR A 106 -4.91 7.95 0.12
C TYR A 106 -4.89 7.07 -1.13
N ALA A 107 -3.72 6.98 -1.78
CA ALA A 107 -3.55 6.23 -3.02
C ALA A 107 -3.92 4.75 -2.85
N ASP A 108 -3.59 4.16 -1.70
CA ASP A 108 -3.93 2.76 -1.42
C ASP A 108 -5.44 2.55 -1.24
N ILE A 109 -6.09 3.43 -0.48
CA ILE A 109 -7.53 3.36 -0.20
C ILE A 109 -8.34 3.55 -1.49
N ILE A 110 -7.92 4.49 -2.34
CA ILE A 110 -8.56 4.73 -3.64
C ILE A 110 -8.21 3.63 -4.64
N GLY A 111 -7.01 3.08 -4.56
CA GLY A 111 -6.57 1.96 -5.39
C GLY A 111 -7.48 0.75 -5.25
N GLY A 112 -7.95 0.47 -4.03
CA GLY A 112 -8.93 -0.59 -3.79
C GLY A 112 -8.30 -1.95 -3.48
N ALA A 113 -9.16 -2.94 -3.23
CA ALA A 113 -8.77 -4.29 -2.87
C ALA A 113 -8.44 -5.14 -4.11
N ASP A 114 -8.01 -6.38 -3.88
CA ASP A 114 -7.62 -7.37 -4.90
C ASP A 114 -6.60 -6.77 -5.88
N ALA A 115 -5.51 -6.22 -5.32
CA ALA A 115 -4.45 -5.54 -6.05
C ALA A 115 -4.97 -4.38 -6.95
N GLY A 116 -6.03 -3.72 -6.51
CA GLY A 116 -6.65 -2.56 -7.16
C GLY A 116 -7.68 -2.91 -8.24
N THR A 117 -8.12 -4.16 -8.31
CA THR A 117 -9.21 -4.58 -9.22
C THR A 117 -10.60 -4.34 -8.63
N GLU A 118 -10.71 -4.24 -7.30
CA GLU A 118 -11.97 -4.05 -6.59
C GLU A 118 -12.02 -2.67 -5.90
N PRO A 119 -12.72 -1.67 -6.48
CA PRO A 119 -12.82 -0.35 -5.86
C PRO A 119 -13.61 -0.43 -4.55
N ILE A 120 -13.10 0.21 -3.50
CA ILE A 120 -13.77 0.21 -2.18
C ILE A 120 -14.44 1.54 -1.82
N ILE A 121 -14.18 2.58 -2.60
CA ILE A 121 -14.77 3.91 -2.50
C ILE A 121 -15.61 4.16 -3.76
N ASP A 122 -16.84 4.58 -3.56
CA ASP A 122 -17.74 5.05 -4.61
C ASP A 122 -18.21 6.47 -4.25
N THR A 123 -17.75 7.46 -5.03
CA THR A 123 -18.08 8.87 -4.83
C THR A 123 -19.40 9.29 -5.48
N GLU A 124 -19.96 8.47 -6.36
CA GLU A 124 -21.24 8.72 -7.03
C GLU A 124 -22.42 8.20 -6.21
N ASP A 125 -22.25 7.02 -5.59
CA ASP A 125 -23.18 6.45 -4.61
C ASP A 125 -22.42 5.93 -3.38
N VAL A 126 -22.40 6.77 -2.35
CA VAL A 126 -21.70 6.48 -1.10
C VAL A 126 -22.21 5.20 -0.40
N ASP A 127 -23.46 4.79 -0.61
CA ASP A 127 -24.00 3.56 -0.01
C ASP A 127 -23.48 2.29 -0.73
N LEU A 128 -22.95 2.42 -1.94
CA LEU A 128 -22.26 1.35 -2.67
C LEU A 128 -20.78 1.22 -2.29
N SER A 129 -20.20 2.20 -1.58
CA SER A 129 -18.80 2.11 -1.11
C SER A 129 -18.60 0.88 -0.22
N LEU A 130 -17.80 -0.08 -0.70
CA LEU A 130 -17.49 -1.30 0.04
C LEU A 130 -16.91 -1.00 1.43
N LEU A 131 -16.08 0.05 1.55
CA LEU A 131 -15.55 0.48 2.84
C LEU A 131 -16.65 0.73 3.88
N LEU A 132 -17.70 1.47 3.51
CA LEU A 132 -18.80 1.78 4.42
C LEU A 132 -19.66 0.55 4.70
N GLN A 133 -19.92 -0.28 3.68
CA GLN A 133 -20.61 -1.55 3.84
C GLN A 133 -19.92 -2.44 4.88
N ARG A 134 -18.61 -2.64 4.78
CA ARG A 134 -17.81 -3.45 5.72
C ARG A 134 -17.79 -2.82 7.13
N LEU A 135 -17.65 -1.50 7.24
CA LEU A 135 -17.64 -0.79 8.54
C LEU A 135 -19.01 -0.74 9.23
N GLU A 136 -20.10 -0.80 8.47
CA GLU A 136 -21.48 -0.82 8.98
C GLU A 136 -22.03 -2.24 9.16
N GLY A 137 -21.36 -3.25 8.60
CA GLY A 137 -21.81 -4.63 8.59
C GLY A 137 -23.00 -4.87 7.65
N LYS A 138 -23.01 -4.19 6.49
CA LYS A 138 -24.00 -4.30 5.42
C LYS A 138 -23.32 -4.80 4.14
N GLY A 139 -24.09 -5.25 3.16
CA GLY A 139 -23.60 -5.72 1.86
C GLY A 139 -24.13 -7.10 1.49
N ASP A 140 -24.04 -7.46 0.20
CA ASP A 140 -24.58 -8.71 -0.34
C ASP A 140 -23.72 -9.93 0.06
N ASP A 141 -22.41 -9.73 0.25
CA ASP A 141 -21.44 -10.79 0.59
C ASP A 141 -21.15 -10.90 2.10
N MET A 142 -22.13 -10.59 2.95
CA MET A 142 -21.96 -10.66 4.42
C MET A 142 -22.08 -12.09 4.98
N GLU A 143 -22.50 -13.08 4.16
CA GLU A 143 -22.76 -14.46 4.61
C GLU A 143 -21.50 -15.34 4.70
N ALA A 144 -20.39 -14.95 4.07
CA ALA A 144 -19.12 -15.66 4.14
C ALA A 144 -18.27 -15.19 5.35
N GLY A 145 -18.71 -15.51 6.56
CA GLY A 145 -17.88 -15.59 7.77
C GLY A 145 -17.27 -14.30 8.36
N ASP A 146 -16.66 -13.41 7.58
CA ASP A 146 -15.67 -12.45 8.09
C ASP A 146 -15.79 -11.02 7.49
N ALA A 147 -16.91 -10.73 6.83
CA ALA A 147 -17.14 -9.52 6.03
C ALA A 147 -17.31 -8.19 6.81
N ARG A 148 -17.29 -8.19 8.15
CA ARG A 148 -17.53 -6.99 8.97
C ARG A 148 -16.23 -6.48 9.58
N MET A 149 -15.93 -5.19 9.38
CA MET A 149 -14.74 -4.53 9.94
C MET A 149 -15.08 -3.59 11.12
N PRO A 150 -14.22 -3.51 12.16
CA PRO A 150 -12.99 -4.29 12.37
C PRO A 150 -13.29 -5.75 12.66
N TYR A 151 -12.43 -6.66 12.18
CA TYR A 151 -12.58 -8.08 12.43
C TYR A 151 -12.51 -8.42 13.92
N GLY A 152 -13.46 -9.23 14.42
CA GLY A 152 -13.50 -9.71 15.82
C GLY A 152 -13.63 -8.63 16.91
N GLY A 153 -13.67 -7.33 16.55
CA GLY A 153 -13.64 -6.20 17.49
C GLY A 153 -14.95 -5.42 17.59
N PRO A 154 -15.00 -4.34 18.39
CA PRO A 154 -16.15 -3.44 18.39
C PRO A 154 -16.25 -2.66 17.06
N PHE A 155 -17.47 -2.33 16.65
CA PHE A 155 -17.70 -1.41 15.53
C PHE A 155 -17.04 -0.05 15.77
N PHE A 156 -16.70 0.63 14.68
CA PHE A 156 -16.43 2.06 14.73
C PHE A 156 -17.60 2.80 15.38
N LYS A 157 -17.29 3.85 16.14
CA LYS A 157 -18.33 4.75 16.63
C LYS A 157 -19.03 5.40 15.44
N LYS A 158 -20.36 5.56 15.50
CA LYS A 158 -21.16 6.15 14.41
C LYS A 158 -20.59 7.48 13.90
N ASN A 159 -20.08 8.33 14.79
CA ASN A 159 -19.49 9.61 14.39
C ASN A 159 -18.19 9.48 13.57
N LYS A 160 -17.45 8.37 13.68
CA LYS A 160 -16.27 8.10 12.85
C LYS A 160 -16.68 7.58 11.48
N VAL A 161 -17.64 6.66 11.43
CA VAL A 161 -18.23 6.20 10.16
C VAL A 161 -18.84 7.38 9.39
N GLU A 162 -19.54 8.28 10.08
CA GLU A 162 -20.11 9.49 9.49
C GLU A 162 -19.04 10.44 8.94
N LYS A 163 -17.87 10.53 9.58
CA LYS A 163 -16.74 11.30 9.02
C LYS A 163 -16.27 10.72 7.70
N ILE A 164 -16.09 9.39 7.63
CA ILE A 164 -15.68 8.69 6.40
C ILE A 164 -16.72 8.89 5.31
N ARG A 165 -18.01 8.66 5.62
CA ARG A 165 -19.12 8.91 4.71
C ARG A 165 -19.12 10.33 4.15
N LYS A 166 -19.02 11.32 5.03
CA LYS A 166 -18.98 12.73 4.63
C LYS A 166 -17.78 13.08 3.76
N TRP A 167 -16.62 12.48 4.00
CA TRP A 167 -15.45 12.64 3.15
C TRP A 167 -15.69 12.06 1.75
N ILE A 168 -16.29 10.86 1.64
CA ILE A 168 -16.67 10.25 0.36
C ILE A 168 -17.70 11.13 -0.39
N GLU A 169 -18.75 11.59 0.30
CA GLU A 169 -19.75 12.52 -0.25
C GLU A 169 -19.15 13.86 -0.71
N GLN A 170 -18.00 14.25 -0.14
CA GLN A 170 -17.23 15.43 -0.56
C GLN A 170 -16.28 15.14 -1.72
N GLY A 171 -16.39 13.97 -2.35
CA GLY A 171 -15.58 13.53 -3.48
C GLY A 171 -14.29 12.82 -3.08
N ALA A 172 -14.18 12.34 -1.83
CA ALA A 172 -13.02 11.64 -1.32
C ALA A 172 -11.70 12.36 -1.68
N VAL A 173 -11.58 13.65 -1.35
CA VAL A 173 -10.45 14.48 -1.77
C VAL A 173 -9.19 14.14 -0.96
N ASP A 174 -8.05 14.05 -1.65
CA ASP A 174 -6.73 13.98 -1.02
C ASP A 174 -6.24 15.37 -0.65
N ASP A 175 -5.83 15.53 0.61
CA ASP A 175 -5.14 16.73 1.09
C ASP A 175 -3.78 16.39 1.72
N THR A 176 -3.26 15.20 1.45
CA THR A 176 -1.96 14.77 1.92
C THR A 176 -0.87 15.63 1.29
N PRO A 177 -0.01 16.29 2.08
CA PRO A 177 1.15 16.93 1.51
C PRO A 177 2.08 15.90 0.90
N THR A 178 2.73 16.24 -0.21
CA THR A 178 3.84 15.45 -0.75
C THR A 178 4.90 15.25 0.36
N PRO A 179 5.38 14.01 0.55
CA PRO A 179 6.46 13.75 1.49
C PRO A 179 7.71 14.57 1.15
N ASP A 180 8.31 15.14 2.18
CA ASP A 180 9.57 15.87 2.10
C ASP A 180 10.69 15.02 2.72
N PHE A 181 11.86 14.98 2.09
CA PHE A 181 12.93 14.08 2.52
C PHE A 181 13.38 14.36 3.96
N ASP A 182 13.71 15.61 4.28
CA ASP A 182 14.23 16.00 5.61
C ASP A 182 13.16 15.90 6.71
N ARG A 183 11.90 16.22 6.37
CA ARG A 183 10.80 16.19 7.32
C ARG A 183 10.28 14.79 7.57
N ASP A 184 10.10 13.98 6.53
CA ASP A 184 9.29 12.76 6.58
C ASP A 184 10.07 11.47 6.40
N VAL A 185 11.21 11.48 5.69
CA VAL A 185 11.98 10.26 5.34
C VAL A 185 13.22 10.12 6.20
N LEU A 186 14.11 11.12 6.17
CA LEU A 186 15.39 11.06 6.88
C LEU A 186 15.23 10.77 8.39
N PRO A 187 14.26 11.35 9.11
CA PRO A 187 14.07 11.02 10.53
C PRO A 187 13.68 9.57 10.78
N LEU A 188 13.00 8.91 9.84
CA LEU A 188 12.63 7.49 9.97
C LEU A 188 13.87 6.58 9.91
N LEU A 189 14.86 6.95 9.10
CA LEU A 189 16.08 6.16 8.92
C LEU A 189 17.18 6.50 9.95
N THR A 190 17.18 7.74 10.44
CA THR A 190 18.27 8.25 11.31
C THR A 190 17.96 8.27 12.79
N LYS A 191 16.69 8.08 13.19
CA LYS A 191 16.27 8.09 14.60
C LYS A 191 15.73 6.73 15.01
N SER A 192 15.72 6.49 16.32
CA SER A 192 15.02 5.35 16.89
C SER A 192 13.52 5.54 16.68
N VAL A 193 12.88 4.55 16.06
CA VAL A 193 11.43 4.52 15.81
C VAL A 193 10.83 3.39 16.63
N ASN A 194 9.82 3.68 17.46
CA ASN A 194 9.18 2.71 18.33
C ASN A 194 10.15 1.94 19.27
N GLY A 195 11.34 2.48 19.55
CA GLY A 195 12.37 1.81 20.35
C GLY A 195 13.32 0.90 19.56
N SER A 196 13.29 0.98 18.22
CA SER A 196 14.25 0.32 17.34
C SER A 196 15.64 0.97 17.39
N ILE A 197 16.65 0.25 16.91
CA ILE A 197 17.96 0.82 16.59
C ILE A 197 17.80 1.66 15.32
N ALA A 198 18.30 2.90 15.33
CA ALA A 198 18.31 3.74 14.14
C ALA A 198 19.13 3.09 13.02
N CYS A 199 18.62 3.09 11.78
CA CYS A 199 19.26 2.44 10.64
C CYS A 199 20.66 3.01 10.39
N SER A 200 20.81 4.32 10.58
CA SER A 200 22.07 5.07 10.51
C SER A 200 23.15 4.65 11.52
N LEU A 201 22.86 3.79 12.49
CA LEU A 201 23.91 3.26 13.37
C LEU A 201 24.71 2.16 12.69
N CYS A 202 24.10 1.43 11.77
CA CYS A 202 24.73 0.34 11.01
C CYS A 202 25.01 0.74 9.55
N HIS A 203 24.21 1.65 8.99
CA HIS A 203 24.25 2.07 7.59
C HIS A 203 24.58 3.57 7.48
N TYR A 204 25.86 3.91 7.54
CA TYR A 204 26.33 5.29 7.75
C TYR A 204 27.41 5.77 6.80
N ASN A 205 27.87 4.91 5.89
CA ASN A 205 28.73 5.26 4.77
C ASN A 205 28.58 4.22 3.67
N ASN A 206 28.93 4.62 2.44
CA ASN A 206 28.83 3.85 1.21
C ASN A 206 30.21 3.41 0.69
N ASN A 207 31.14 3.13 1.61
CA ASN A 207 32.51 2.75 1.31
C ASN A 207 33.08 1.82 2.39
N ASP A 208 34.27 1.26 2.13
CA ASP A 208 34.96 0.38 3.08
C ASP A 208 35.57 1.10 4.29
N ALA A 209 35.35 2.42 4.46
CA ALA A 209 36.01 3.19 5.48
C ALA A 209 35.62 2.68 6.88
N THR A 210 36.64 2.36 7.66
CA THR A 210 36.53 2.03 9.07
C THR A 210 37.24 3.08 9.91
N SER A 211 36.83 3.19 11.17
CA SER A 211 37.58 3.96 12.15
C SER A 211 37.89 3.08 13.35
N LYS A 212 38.75 3.58 14.24
CA LYS A 212 39.00 2.94 15.53
C LYS A 212 37.74 2.75 16.38
N GLU A 213 36.69 3.51 16.08
CA GLU A 213 35.45 3.61 16.85
C GLU A 213 34.25 2.94 16.16
N ARG A 214 34.36 2.58 14.88
CA ARG A 214 33.27 1.95 14.10
C ARG A 214 33.79 0.93 13.07
N SER A 215 33.18 -0.26 13.09
CA SER A 215 33.32 -1.31 12.07
C SER A 215 32.69 -0.88 10.74
N HIS A 216 33.01 -1.56 9.64
CA HIS A 216 32.41 -1.30 8.32
C HIS A 216 30.89 -1.11 8.38
N SER A 217 30.38 -0.14 7.62
CA SER A 217 28.94 0.01 7.40
C SER A 217 28.38 -1.26 6.78
N GLN A 218 27.26 -1.73 7.30
CA GLN A 218 26.63 -2.96 6.83
C GLN A 218 26.13 -2.74 5.39
N ALA A 219 26.41 -3.71 4.52
CA ALA A 219 26.14 -3.65 3.08
C ALA A 219 26.70 -2.38 2.41
N CYS A 220 27.72 -1.72 2.97
CA CYS A 220 28.28 -0.50 2.42
C CYS A 220 27.22 0.51 1.97
N MET A 221 26.27 0.76 2.85
CA MET A 221 25.10 1.57 2.57
C MET A 221 25.07 2.78 3.49
N ASP A 222 24.76 3.96 2.94
CA ASP A 222 24.56 5.17 3.74
C ASP A 222 23.09 5.58 3.77
N LEU A 223 22.46 5.48 4.96
CA LEU A 223 21.08 5.93 5.18
C LEU A 223 21.02 7.26 5.95
N THR A 224 22.13 7.99 6.05
CA THR A 224 22.24 9.25 6.80
C THR A 224 21.99 10.50 5.97
N SER A 225 21.92 10.36 4.65
CA SER A 225 21.78 11.46 3.70
C SER A 225 20.94 11.03 2.51
N TRP A 226 20.44 12.01 1.74
CA TRP A 226 19.71 11.73 0.51
C TRP A 226 20.65 11.11 -0.53
N GLU A 227 21.83 11.69 -0.71
CA GLU A 227 22.87 11.23 -1.62
C GLU A 227 23.31 9.80 -1.28
N GLY A 228 23.44 9.48 0.00
CA GLY A 228 23.76 8.13 0.48
C GLY A 228 22.72 7.10 0.07
N ILE A 229 21.44 7.43 0.22
CA ILE A 229 20.33 6.52 -0.16
C ILE A 229 20.29 6.33 -1.68
N ILE A 230 20.42 7.42 -2.44
CA ILE A 230 20.43 7.37 -3.91
C ILE A 230 21.68 6.63 -4.42
N SER A 231 22.80 6.66 -3.70
CA SER A 231 24.01 5.94 -4.05
C SER A 231 23.85 4.41 -4.01
N GLY A 232 22.83 3.85 -3.36
CA GLY A 232 22.69 2.40 -3.30
C GLY A 232 23.46 1.72 -2.16
N ALA A 233 23.51 0.38 -2.21
CA ALA A 233 24.31 -0.48 -1.33
C ALA A 233 25.45 -1.18 -2.10
N ASP A 234 26.32 -1.90 -1.39
CA ASP A 234 27.38 -2.77 -1.94
C ASP A 234 28.50 -2.08 -2.76
N GLY A 235 28.78 -0.81 -2.48
CA GLY A 235 29.92 -0.09 -3.08
C GLY A 235 29.81 0.00 -4.61
N THR A 236 30.90 -0.21 -5.36
CA THR A 236 30.94 0.00 -6.83
C THR A 236 29.99 -0.86 -7.67
N GLU A 237 29.39 -1.91 -7.08
CA GLU A 237 28.37 -2.76 -7.72
C GLU A 237 26.93 -2.31 -7.39
N HIS A 238 26.79 -1.15 -6.73
CA HIS A 238 25.57 -0.39 -6.41
C HIS A 238 24.26 -1.16 -6.61
N GLU A 239 23.78 -1.86 -5.58
CA GLU A 239 22.40 -2.32 -5.55
C GLU A 239 21.49 -1.11 -5.27
N GLU A 240 20.58 -0.80 -6.20
CA GLU A 240 19.67 0.35 -6.07
C GLU A 240 18.71 0.13 -4.88
N LEU A 241 18.68 1.09 -3.96
CA LEU A 241 17.74 1.04 -2.82
C LEU A 241 16.32 1.47 -3.21
N VAL A 242 16.21 2.25 -4.28
CA VAL A 242 15.02 2.99 -4.68
C VAL A 242 14.69 2.63 -6.13
N ASP A 243 13.52 2.01 -6.32
CA ASP A 243 12.94 1.74 -7.64
C ASP A 243 11.89 2.83 -7.92
N LEU A 244 12.24 3.77 -8.80
CA LEU A 244 11.35 4.89 -9.16
C LEU A 244 10.16 4.45 -10.01
N GLU A 245 10.26 3.32 -10.72
CA GLU A 245 9.19 2.81 -11.57
C GLU A 245 8.18 2.02 -10.73
N ASN A 246 8.67 1.24 -9.77
CA ASN A 246 7.87 0.42 -8.87
C ASN A 246 8.27 0.67 -7.40
N PRO A 247 7.77 1.75 -6.78
CA PRO A 247 8.15 2.14 -5.41
C PRO A 247 8.04 1.03 -4.37
N SER A 248 7.00 0.21 -4.46
CA SER A 248 6.76 -0.93 -3.57
C SER A 248 7.78 -2.06 -3.70
N ASN A 249 8.45 -2.14 -4.86
CA ASN A 249 9.49 -3.12 -5.19
C ASN A 249 10.90 -2.67 -4.75
N SER A 250 11.05 -1.40 -4.35
CA SER A 250 12.31 -0.84 -3.85
C SER A 250 12.89 -1.71 -2.74
N LEU A 251 14.20 -1.98 -2.80
CA LEU A 251 14.89 -2.80 -1.79
C LEU A 251 14.66 -2.25 -0.38
N LEU A 252 14.75 -0.92 -0.21
CA LEU A 252 14.50 -0.27 1.07
C LEU A 252 13.13 -0.62 1.64
N ILE A 253 12.09 -0.64 0.82
CA ILE A 253 10.71 -0.94 1.24
C ILE A 253 10.58 -2.42 1.62
N LYS A 254 11.14 -3.33 0.81
CA LYS A 254 11.15 -4.77 1.11
C LYS A 254 11.81 -5.07 2.46
N ARG A 255 12.97 -4.46 2.73
CA ARG A 255 13.70 -4.64 4.00
C ARG A 255 12.92 -4.14 5.22
N LEU A 256 12.25 -2.99 5.09
CA LEU A 256 11.47 -2.40 6.18
C LEU A 256 10.20 -3.21 6.51
N ARG A 257 9.57 -3.80 5.49
CA ARG A 257 8.43 -4.71 5.64
C ARG A 257 8.84 -6.12 6.06
N GLY A 258 10.12 -6.47 5.94
CA GLY A 258 10.61 -7.82 6.19
C GLY A 258 10.22 -8.82 5.12
N GLN A 259 10.05 -8.34 3.88
CA GLN A 259 9.72 -9.17 2.74
C GLN A 259 10.98 -9.92 2.33
N VAL A 260 10.95 -11.25 2.47
CA VAL A 260 12.06 -12.14 2.13
C VAL A 260 11.48 -13.36 1.42
N THR A 261 12.17 -13.81 0.38
CA THR A 261 11.88 -15.10 -0.24
C THR A 261 12.29 -16.26 0.68
N GLU A 262 11.77 -17.46 0.43
CA GLU A 262 12.18 -18.68 1.15
C GLU A 262 13.68 -18.96 1.06
N GLU A 263 14.34 -18.52 -0.02
CA GLU A 263 15.79 -18.67 -0.23
C GLU A 263 16.61 -17.63 0.57
N GLU A 264 16.05 -16.45 0.82
CA GLU A 264 16.70 -15.37 1.56
C GLU A 264 16.56 -15.51 3.08
N LEU A 265 15.58 -16.28 3.56
CA LEU A 265 15.25 -16.48 4.98
C LEU A 265 16.42 -16.85 5.90
N GLU A 266 17.48 -17.49 5.38
CA GLU A 266 18.64 -17.91 6.20
C GLU A 266 19.67 -16.81 6.44
N ASN A 267 19.70 -15.76 5.62
CA ASN A 267 20.72 -14.69 5.69
C ASN A 267 20.13 -13.29 5.77
N ASP A 268 18.82 -13.15 5.59
CA ASP A 268 18.18 -11.87 5.38
C ASP A 268 17.56 -11.28 6.64
N HIS A 269 18.08 -10.12 7.02
CA HIS A 269 17.68 -9.43 8.23
C HIS A 269 16.65 -8.37 7.92
N ARG A 270 15.39 -8.60 8.33
CA ARG A 270 14.37 -7.56 8.38
C ARG A 270 14.88 -6.34 9.15
N MET A 271 14.63 -5.14 8.62
CA MET A 271 14.99 -3.88 9.26
C MET A 271 13.78 -3.22 9.93
N PRO A 272 13.94 -2.56 11.09
CA PRO A 272 15.17 -2.47 11.88
C PRO A 272 15.53 -3.80 12.52
N TYR A 273 16.83 -4.11 12.53
CA TYR A 273 17.35 -5.35 13.12
C TYR A 273 17.03 -5.43 14.61
N GLY A 274 16.43 -6.55 15.04
CA GLY A 274 16.12 -6.83 16.45
C GLY A 274 15.12 -5.87 17.13
N GLY A 275 14.58 -4.90 16.40
CA GLY A 275 13.62 -3.92 16.91
C GLY A 275 12.17 -4.23 16.52
N PRO A 276 11.20 -3.42 16.95
CA PRO A 276 9.86 -3.46 16.38
C PRO A 276 9.88 -3.04 14.90
N TYR A 277 8.87 -3.49 14.14
CA TYR A 277 8.64 -3.02 12.78
C TYR A 277 8.35 -1.51 12.77
N PHE A 278 8.68 -0.86 11.65
CA PHE A 278 8.00 0.38 11.31
C PHE A 278 6.50 0.10 11.20
N SER A 279 5.69 1.07 11.59
CA SER A 279 4.30 1.04 11.20
C SER A 279 4.22 1.18 9.68
N GLU A 280 3.22 0.55 9.06
CA GLU A 280 3.02 0.67 7.61
C GLU A 280 2.82 2.11 7.17
N TYR A 281 2.21 2.94 8.02
CA TYR A 281 2.12 4.37 7.76
C TYR A 281 3.50 5.05 7.61
N GLU A 282 4.50 4.63 8.40
CA GLU A 282 5.87 5.15 8.27
C GLU A 282 6.54 4.65 6.99
N ILE A 283 6.40 3.35 6.67
CA ILE A 283 6.93 2.76 5.44
C ILE A 283 6.34 3.48 4.21
N GLN A 284 5.06 3.78 4.23
CA GLN A 284 4.39 4.46 3.13
C GLN A 284 4.75 5.94 2.98
N LYS A 285 5.32 6.60 4.00
CA LYS A 285 5.92 7.93 3.78
C LYS A 285 7.12 7.83 2.86
N ILE A 286 7.94 6.80 3.07
CA ILE A 286 9.12 6.51 2.24
C ILE A 286 8.66 6.09 0.84
N GLU A 287 7.72 5.15 0.74
CA GLU A 287 7.19 4.67 -0.54
C GLU A 287 6.56 5.81 -1.38
N ARG A 288 5.77 6.70 -0.75
CA ARG A 288 5.23 7.87 -1.43
C ARG A 288 6.30 8.87 -1.82
N TRP A 289 7.34 9.06 -1.01
CA TRP A 289 8.48 9.90 -1.40
C TRP A 289 9.16 9.34 -2.66
N ILE A 290 9.37 8.02 -2.74
CA ILE A 290 9.90 7.33 -3.92
C ILE A 290 8.97 7.52 -5.13
N ALA A 291 7.67 7.27 -4.96
CA ALA A 291 6.66 7.46 -6.01
C ALA A 291 6.58 8.90 -6.54
N ASN A 292 6.99 9.88 -5.73
CA ASN A 292 7.07 11.29 -6.14
C ASN A 292 8.46 11.66 -6.69
N GLY A 293 9.24 10.68 -7.13
CA GLY A 293 10.53 10.86 -7.77
C GLY A 293 11.71 10.94 -6.81
N ALA A 294 11.57 10.48 -5.57
CA ALA A 294 12.62 10.41 -4.55
C ALA A 294 13.43 11.72 -4.42
N LYS A 295 12.72 12.86 -4.41
CA LYS A 295 13.33 14.18 -4.50
C LYS A 295 14.23 14.49 -3.30
N GLY A 296 15.32 15.21 -3.55
CA GLY A 296 16.24 15.71 -2.53
C GLY A 296 15.65 16.79 -1.63
N PRO A 297 16.39 17.23 -0.59
CA PRO A 297 15.95 18.23 0.39
C PRO A 297 15.52 19.58 -0.20
N HIS A 298 15.93 19.91 -1.42
CA HIS A 298 15.54 21.14 -2.11
C HIS A 298 14.79 20.86 -3.43
N GLY A 299 14.24 19.64 -3.57
CA GLY A 299 13.44 19.23 -4.73
C GLY A 299 14.26 18.71 -5.91
N GLU A 300 15.54 18.40 -5.71
CA GLU A 300 16.43 17.86 -6.72
C GLU A 300 15.98 16.47 -7.19
N ASP A 301 16.20 16.16 -8.47
CA ASP A 301 16.04 14.81 -9.01
C ASP A 301 17.19 13.89 -8.57
N PRO A 302 16.95 12.57 -8.36
CA PRO A 302 17.98 11.59 -8.00
C PRO A 302 19.23 11.63 -8.89
N GLY A 303 19.09 11.94 -10.19
CA GLY A 303 20.23 12.08 -11.10
C GLY A 303 21.16 13.26 -10.82
N ALA A 304 20.79 14.16 -9.89
CA ALA A 304 21.62 15.26 -9.41
C ALA A 304 22.35 14.95 -8.08
N ALA A 305 22.13 13.76 -7.50
CA ALA A 305 22.83 13.35 -6.29
C ALA A 305 24.34 13.27 -6.53
N ASP A 306 25.11 13.86 -5.62
CA ASP A 306 26.56 13.72 -5.63
C ASP A 306 26.94 12.38 -4.98
N THR A 307 27.06 11.34 -5.81
CA THR A 307 27.43 10.00 -5.38
C THR A 307 28.94 9.76 -5.47
N SER A 308 29.75 10.80 -5.70
CA SER A 308 31.19 10.65 -5.94
C SER A 308 31.99 10.18 -4.71
N ASP A 309 31.43 10.36 -3.51
CA ASP A 309 31.99 9.86 -2.24
C ASP A 309 31.69 8.36 -2.01
N ALA A 310 30.85 7.75 -2.85
CA ALA A 310 30.63 6.31 -2.83
C ALA A 310 31.89 5.57 -3.26
N GLY A 311 32.35 4.66 -2.40
CA GLY A 311 33.67 4.04 -2.51
C GLY A 311 33.61 2.55 -2.81
N VAL A 312 34.80 1.97 -2.99
CA VAL A 312 34.97 0.53 -3.17
C VAL A 312 34.70 -0.17 -1.85
N CYS A 313 33.97 -1.29 -1.92
CA CYS A 313 33.70 -2.13 -0.78
C CYS A 313 34.38 -3.49 -0.91
N PRO A 314 34.80 -4.11 0.21
CA PRO A 314 35.46 -5.41 0.14
C PRO A 314 34.44 -6.44 -0.34
N GLU A 315 34.80 -7.20 -1.39
CA GLU A 315 34.00 -8.33 -1.87
C GLU A 315 33.69 -9.28 -0.70
N GLY A 316 32.40 -9.52 -0.44
CA GLY A 316 31.93 -10.39 0.64
C GLY A 316 31.34 -9.71 1.89
N SER A 317 31.13 -8.38 1.85
CA SER A 317 30.36 -7.66 2.90
C SER A 317 28.84 -7.72 2.70
N GLY A 318 28.40 -8.13 1.50
CA GLY A 318 27.01 -8.40 1.19
C GLY A 318 26.51 -9.59 2.00
N SER A 319 25.29 -9.48 2.51
CA SER A 319 24.55 -10.58 3.12
C SER A 319 24.29 -11.68 2.09
N GLY A 320 25.26 -12.59 1.94
CA GLY A 320 25.10 -13.83 1.19
C GLY A 320 26.03 -13.99 0.00
N SER A 321 27.19 -14.62 0.22
CA SER A 321 27.84 -15.52 -0.74
C SER A 321 29.05 -16.20 -0.09
N GLY A 322 28.79 -17.06 0.89
CA GLY A 322 29.79 -17.97 1.44
C GLY A 322 30.12 -19.11 0.47
N SER A 323 30.78 -18.81 -0.65
CA SER A 323 31.40 -19.83 -1.50
C SER A 323 32.69 -20.30 -0.83
N GLY A 324 32.56 -21.25 0.10
CA GLY A 324 33.66 -21.96 0.74
C GLY A 324 34.46 -22.77 -0.29
N SER A 325 35.40 -22.12 -0.96
CA SER A 325 36.41 -22.75 -1.81
C SER A 325 37.52 -23.28 -0.93
N GLY A 326 37.72 -24.60 -0.95
CA GLY A 326 38.76 -25.27 -0.19
C GLY A 326 40.17 -24.94 -0.66
N SER A 327 41.08 -24.85 0.29
CA SER A 327 42.52 -25.07 0.16
C SER A 327 43.04 -25.21 1.60
N GLY A 328 43.58 -26.34 2.05
CA GLY A 328 44.63 -27.10 1.40
C GLY A 328 45.97 -26.63 1.97
N SER A 329 46.34 -27.14 3.15
CA SER A 329 47.71 -27.32 3.67
C SER A 329 47.68 -28.22 4.89
#